data_AF-A0A8S0G2L0-F1
#
_entry.id   AF-A0A8S0G2L0-F1
#
_cell.length_a   1.000
_cell.length_b   1.000
_cell.length_c   1.000
_cell.angle_alpha   90.00
_cell.angle_beta   90.00
_cell.angle_gamma   90.00
#
_symmetry.space_group_name_H-M   'P 1'
#
loop_
_entity.id
_entity.type
_entity.pdbx_description
1 polymer ?
#
loop_
_entity_poly.entity_id
_entity_poly.type
_entity_poly.pdbx_seq_one_letter_code
_entity_poly.pdbx_strand_id
1 'polypeptide(L)'
;MFAESEVISLRSAGVAPEAILAGVINAMARRSANFIARLSCEAPILFTGGVSHCQRFTHMLESHLGMPVQTHPDAQFAGAIGAAVIGQRQRKRA
;
A
#
# COMPACT_ATOMS: atom_id res chain seq x y z
N MET A 1 -9.07 12.65 -12.73
CA MET A 1 -8.47 11.29 -12.61
C MET A 1 -8.86 10.56 -13.89
N PHE A 2 -7.89 10.11 -14.70
CA PHE A 2 -8.14 9.48 -16.01
C PHE A 2 -8.01 7.93 -15.98
N ALA A 3 -7.66 7.36 -14.83
CA ALA A 3 -7.30 5.94 -14.72
C ALA A 3 -8.43 4.98 -15.16
N GLU A 4 -9.69 5.32 -14.88
CA GLU A 4 -10.83 4.52 -15.33
C GLU A 4 -10.97 4.54 -16.86
N SER A 5 -10.90 5.72 -17.48
CA SER A 5 -10.97 5.88 -18.93
C SER A 5 -9.79 5.20 -19.63
N GLU A 6 -8.58 5.23 -19.05
CA GLU A 6 -7.42 4.50 -19.57
C GLU A 6 -7.62 2.98 -19.51
N VAL A 7 -8.18 2.47 -18.41
CA VAL A 7 -8.52 1.04 -18.27
C VAL A 7 -9.55 0.61 -19.33
N ILE A 8 -10.59 1.41 -19.56
CA ILE A 8 -11.60 1.14 -20.60
C ILE A 8 -10.96 1.15 -22.00
N SER A 9 -10.09 2.12 -22.28
CA SER A 9 -9.38 2.24 -23.55
C SER A 9 -8.47 1.04 -23.81
N LEU A 10 -7.62 0.67 -22.82
CA LEU A 10 -6.73 -0.48 -22.91
C LEU A 10 -7.50 -1.79 -23.10
N ARG A 11 -8.65 -1.94 -22.43
CA ARG A 11 -9.51 -3.10 -22.60
C ARG A 11 -10.12 -3.17 -24.01
N SER A 12 -10.57 -2.03 -24.53
CA SER A 12 -11.09 -1.94 -25.91
C SER A 12 -10.01 -2.22 -26.96
N ALA A 13 -8.76 -1.89 -26.65
CA ALA A 13 -7.59 -2.18 -27.47
C ALA A 13 -7.11 -3.65 -27.38
N GLY A 14 -7.79 -4.50 -26.60
CA GLY A 14 -7.47 -5.92 -26.48
C GLY A 14 -6.30 -6.25 -25.56
N VAL A 15 -5.87 -5.32 -24.70
CA VAL A 15 -4.81 -5.58 -23.72
C VAL A 15 -5.32 -6.57 -22.66
N ALA A 16 -4.49 -7.55 -22.32
CA ALA A 16 -4.81 -8.57 -21.34
C ALA A 16 -5.19 -7.94 -19.97
N PRO A 17 -6.28 -8.36 -19.32
CA PRO A 17 -6.71 -7.81 -18.03
C PRO A 17 -5.64 -7.87 -16.95
N GLU A 18 -4.81 -8.91 -16.94
CA GLU A 18 -3.72 -9.11 -15.99
C GLU A 18 -2.63 -8.04 -16.17
N ALA A 19 -2.35 -7.65 -17.42
CA ALA A 19 -1.39 -6.60 -17.75
C ALA A 19 -1.92 -5.22 -17.31
N ILE A 20 -3.22 -4.96 -17.53
CA ILE A 20 -3.87 -3.74 -17.06
C ILE A 20 -3.81 -3.65 -15.53
N LEU A 21 -4.20 -4.73 -14.84
CA LEU A 21 -4.17 -4.79 -13.37
C LEU A 21 -2.74 -4.60 -12.82
N ALA A 22 -1.75 -5.26 -13.41
CA ALA A 22 -0.35 -5.09 -13.02
C ALA A 22 0.12 -3.64 -13.19
N GLY A 23 -0.29 -2.99 -14.28
CA GLY A 23 -0.03 -1.56 -14.52
C GLY A 23 -0.64 -0.66 -13.45
N VAL A 24 -1.89 -0.93 -13.05
CA VAL A 24 -2.58 -0.18 -11.99
C VAL A 24 -1.89 -0.37 -10.63
N ILE A 25 -1.57 -1.60 -10.23
CA ILE A 25 -0.86 -1.91 -8.98
C ILE A 25 0.49 -1.20 -8.97
N ASN A 26 1.25 -1.28 -10.07
CA ASN A 26 2.55 -0.64 -10.19
C ASN A 26 2.45 0.90 -10.10
N ALA A 27 1.46 1.50 -10.75
CA ALA A 27 1.24 2.94 -10.69
C ALA A 27 0.91 3.42 -9.27
N MET A 28 0.09 2.67 -8.53
CA MET A 28 -0.21 2.95 -7.13
C MET A 28 1.03 2.79 -6.23
N ALA A 29 1.78 1.70 -6.38
CA ALA A 29 3.01 1.46 -5.62
C ALA A 29 4.05 2.55 -5.85
N ARG A 30 4.30 2.92 -7.12
CA ARG A 30 5.20 4.02 -7.50
C ARG A 30 4.77 5.35 -6.89
N ARG A 31 3.47 5.65 -6.91
CA ARG A 31 2.93 6.87 -6.30
C ARG A 31 3.17 6.90 -4.79
N SER A 32 2.92 5.79 -4.10
CA SER A 32 3.19 5.67 -2.66
C SER A 32 4.68 5.84 -2.36
N ALA A 33 5.56 5.21 -3.15
CA ALA A 33 7.01 5.36 -3.01
C ALA A 33 7.45 6.82 -3.16
N ASN A 34 6.92 7.56 -4.13
CA ASN A 34 7.22 8.99 -4.30
C ASN A 34 6.83 9.86 -3.10
N PHE A 35 5.76 9.49 -2.37
CA PHE A 35 5.41 10.19 -1.13
C PHE A 35 6.35 9.82 0.01
N ILE A 36 6.64 8.53 0.17
CA ILE A 36 7.53 8.02 1.21
C ILE A 36 8.95 8.55 1.03
N ALA A 37 9.46 8.66 -0.19
CA ALA A 37 10.80 9.19 -0.50
C ALA A 37 11.01 10.66 -0.05
N ARG A 38 9.93 11.40 0.21
CA ARG A 38 9.98 12.77 0.74
C ARG A 38 10.04 12.81 2.27
N LEU A 39 9.86 11.67 2.92
CA LEU A 39 9.92 11.49 4.36
C LEU A 39 11.27 10.87 4.72
N SER A 40 11.86 11.28 5.84
CA SER A 40 13.01 10.57 6.41
C SER A 40 12.54 9.22 6.97
N CYS A 41 12.76 8.15 6.22
CA CYS A 41 12.35 6.79 6.56
C CYS A 41 13.57 5.90 6.81
N GLU A 42 13.49 5.03 7.81
CA GLU A 42 14.46 3.97 8.05
C GLU A 42 13.83 2.60 7.73
N ALA A 43 14.67 1.66 7.29
CA ALA A 43 14.25 0.29 7.04
C ALA A 43 14.21 -0.56 8.33
N PRO A 44 13.35 -1.58 8.42
CA PRO A 44 12.32 -1.94 7.44
C PRO A 44 11.06 -1.06 7.55
N ILE A 45 10.39 -0.83 6.41
CA ILE A 45 9.10 -0.13 6.38
C ILE A 45 7.97 -1.13 6.61
N LEU A 46 7.08 -0.85 7.56
CA LEU A 46 5.87 -1.64 7.77
C LEU A 46 4.70 -1.09 6.94
N PHE A 47 4.18 -1.89 6.01
CA PHE A 47 3.01 -1.57 5.20
C PHE A 47 1.72 -2.11 5.83
N THR A 48 0.75 -1.21 6.05
CA THR A 48 -0.53 -1.49 6.74
C THR A 48 -1.73 -0.98 5.95
N GLY A 49 -2.95 -1.30 6.40
CA GLY A 49 -4.21 -0.94 5.73
C GLY A 49 -4.75 -2.05 4.82
N GLY A 50 -5.87 -1.81 4.11
CA GLY A 50 -6.60 -2.88 3.40
C GLY A 50 -5.81 -3.57 2.28
N VAL A 51 -4.90 -2.85 1.62
CA VAL A 51 -4.08 -3.38 0.51
C VAL A 51 -2.87 -4.20 1.02
N SER A 52 -2.63 -4.22 2.34
CA SER A 52 -1.50 -4.94 2.94
C SER A 52 -1.48 -6.45 2.63
N HIS A 53 -2.64 -7.05 2.35
CA HIS A 53 -2.78 -8.46 1.94
C HIS A 53 -2.32 -8.73 0.50
N CYS A 54 -2.17 -7.69 -0.33
CA CYS A 54 -1.69 -7.83 -1.69
C CYS A 54 -0.15 -7.92 -1.71
N GLN A 55 0.38 -9.14 -1.65
CA GLN A 55 1.83 -9.38 -1.71
C GLN A 55 2.49 -8.71 -2.93
N ARG A 56 1.80 -8.69 -4.08
CA ARG A 56 2.31 -8.07 -5.30
C ARG A 56 2.48 -6.56 -5.16
N PHE A 57 1.59 -5.90 -4.41
CA PHE A 57 1.75 -4.48 -4.10
C PHE A 57 2.96 -4.25 -3.19
N THR A 58 3.10 -5.05 -2.13
CA THR A 58 4.23 -4.97 -1.20
C THR A 58 5.58 -5.11 -1.93
N HIS A 59 5.72 -6.13 -2.78
CA HIS A 59 6.94 -6.33 -3.56
C HIS A 59 7.23 -5.18 -4.56
N MET A 60 6.19 -4.66 -5.23
CA MET A 60 6.37 -3.52 -6.12
C MET A 60 6.77 -2.26 -5.35
N LEU A 61 6.17 -2.02 -4.18
CA LEU A 61 6.51 -0.89 -3.33
C LEU A 61 7.96 -0.99 -2.84
N GLU A 62 8.38 -2.16 -2.36
CA GLU A 62 9.76 -2.46 -1.99
C GLU A 62 10.74 -2.17 -3.15
N SER A 63 10.39 -2.62 -4.36
CA SER A 63 11.20 -2.37 -5.55
C SER A 63 11.35 -0.87 -5.87
N HIS A 64 10.28 -0.08 -5.74
CA HIS A 64 10.32 1.37 -5.99
C HIS A 64 11.06 2.14 -4.88
N LEU A 65 11.03 1.64 -3.64
CA LEU A 65 11.69 2.28 -2.49
C LEU A 65 13.17 1.93 -2.38
N GLY A 66 13.59 0.76 -2.90
CA GLY A 66 14.93 0.23 -2.67
C GLY A 66 15.20 -0.11 -1.20
N MET A 67 14.15 -0.30 -0.40
CA MET A 67 14.20 -0.60 1.03
C MET A 67 13.24 -1.75 1.35
N PRO A 68 13.59 -2.65 2.29
CA PRO A 68 12.71 -3.73 2.71
C PRO A 68 11.34 -3.22 3.18
N VAL A 69 10.28 -3.79 2.61
CA VAL A 69 8.89 -3.53 3.01
C VAL A 69 8.27 -4.80 3.57
N GLN A 70 7.82 -4.74 4.82
CA GLN A 70 7.20 -5.85 5.53
C GLN A 70 5.72 -5.59 5.74
N THR A 71 4.96 -6.66 5.96
CA THR A 71 3.57 -6.58 6.39
C THR A 71 3.26 -7.63 7.44
N HIS A 72 2.07 -7.58 8.02
CA HIS A 72 1.60 -8.50 9.06
C HIS A 72 0.19 -9.01 8.69
N PRO A 73 -0.19 -10.25 9.06
CA PRO A 73 -1.56 -10.75 8.84
C PRO A 73 -2.66 -9.81 9.35
N ASP A 74 -2.41 -9.13 10.47
CA ASP A 74 -3.35 -8.16 11.07
C ASP A 74 -3.10 -6.70 10.63
N ALA A 75 -2.25 -6.45 9.63
CA ALA A 75 -1.86 -5.10 9.25
C ALA A 75 -3.03 -4.23 8.77
N GLN A 76 -4.10 -4.83 8.26
CA GLN A 76 -5.35 -4.09 7.96
C GLN A 76 -6.00 -3.47 9.21
N PHE A 77 -5.75 -4.03 10.39
CA PHE A 77 -6.32 -3.60 11.66
C PHE A 77 -5.40 -2.67 12.46
N ALA A 78 -4.22 -2.30 11.93
CA ALA A 78 -3.23 -1.50 12.65
C ALA A 78 -3.82 -0.23 13.29
N GLY A 79 -4.72 0.47 12.57
CA GLY A 79 -5.41 1.65 13.11
C GLY A 79 -6.33 1.34 14.29
N ALA A 80 -7.12 0.26 14.20
CA ALA A 80 -8.02 -0.16 15.28
C ALA A 80 -7.25 -0.65 16.51
N ILE A 81 -6.16 -1.40 16.30
CA ILE A 81 -5.24 -1.81 17.36
C ILE A 81 -4.63 -0.59 18.05
N GLY A 82 -4.17 0.40 17.27
CA GLY A 82 -3.66 1.68 17.80
C GLY A 82 -4.68 2.40 18.67
N ALA A 83 -5.94 2.50 18.21
CA ALA A 83 -7.02 3.11 18.98
C ALA A 83 -7.28 2.37 20.30
N ALA A 84 -7.31 1.03 20.28
CA ALA A 84 -7.50 0.22 21.48
C ALA A 84 -6.37 0.42 22.51
N VAL A 85 -5.10 0.47 22.07
CA VAL A 85 -3.95 0.73 22.93
C VAL A 85 -4.03 2.12 23.55
N ILE A 86 -4.42 3.14 22.78
CA ILE A 86 -4.62 4.51 23.29
C ILE A 86 -5.71 4.53 24.36
N GLY A 87 -6.87 3.90 24.10
CA GLY A 87 -7.96 3.81 25.07
C GLY A 87 -7.55 3.09 26.36
N GLN A 88 -6.79 1.99 26.26
CA GLN A 88 -6.28 1.28 27.43
C GLN A 88 -5.34 2.15 28.27
N ARG A 89 -4.45 2.93 27.61
CA ARG A 89 -3.54 3.86 28.31
C ARG A 89 -4.31 4.98 29.02
N GLN A 90 -5.37 5.50 28.42
CA GLN A 90 -6.24 6.51 29.04
C GLN A 90 -6.95 5.94 30.27
N ARG A 91 -7.50 4.72 30.17
CA ARG A 91 -8.16 4.05 31.30
C ARG A 91 -7.23 3.78 32.48
N LYS A 92 -5.93 3.49 32.24
CA LYS A 92 -4.93 3.28 33.30
C LYS A 92 -4.47 4.57 33.99
N ARG A 93 -4.76 5.74 33.40
CA ARG A 93 -4.39 7.07 33.93
C ARG A 93 -5.53 7.74 34.71
N ALA A 94 -6.75 7.25 34.55
CA ALA A 94 -7.92 7.64 35.33
C ALA A 94 -8.01 6.80 36.61
#